data_AF-A0A6M8SMC6-F1
#
_entry.id   AF-A0A6M8SMC6-F1
#
_cell.length_a   1.000
_cell.length_b   1.000
_cell.length_c   1.000
_cell.angle_alpha   90.00
_cell.angle_beta   90.00
_cell.angle_gamma   90.00
#
_symmetry.space_group_name_H-M   'P 1'
#
loop_
_entity.id
_entity.type
_entity.pdbx_description
1 polymer ?
#
loop_
_entity_poly.entity_id
_entity_poly.type
_entity_poly.pdbx_seq_one_letter_code
_entity_poly.pdbx_strand_id
1 'polypeptide(L)'
;MQKTLLALALMLPLSCFAAKASDASKPEVASPFTAERNKAAGNLSTSLVVMQKMAKNCKIEQTEGLINSATKGYIERNKAYLGMHYGYVTAFLDYVKETAGADEAKKISGELLKANNDQSNKIIEDMTKKDGPTKACQRYFTYLAAGEMDIKKGSPDFKTLNDMLNFANSQKVK
;
A
#
# COMPACT_ATOMS: atom_id res chain seq x y z
N MET A 1 -17.56 14.67 21.10
CA MET A 1 -17.12 14.94 19.72
C MET A 1 -16.66 13.64 19.07
N GLN A 2 -17.48 13.10 18.17
CA GLN A 2 -17.25 11.90 17.37
C GLN A 2 -15.94 12.01 16.58
N LYS A 3 -14.95 11.14 16.84
CA LYS A 3 -13.67 11.11 16.13
C LYS A 3 -13.38 9.78 15.40
N THR A 4 -14.41 9.01 15.05
CA THR A 4 -14.23 7.66 14.48
C THR A 4 -14.95 7.42 13.16
N LEU A 5 -15.57 8.45 12.55
CA LEU A 5 -16.42 8.30 11.36
C LEU A 5 -15.73 8.54 10.00
N LEU A 6 -14.40 8.57 9.95
CA LEU A 6 -13.63 8.60 8.69
C LEU A 6 -13.04 7.23 8.32
N ALA A 7 -13.56 6.16 8.93
CA ALA A 7 -13.21 4.77 8.61
C ALA A 7 -14.11 4.13 7.52
N LEU A 8 -15.07 4.86 6.92
CA LEU A 8 -16.15 4.21 6.14
C LEU A 8 -16.25 4.54 4.63
N ALA A 9 -15.38 5.35 4.04
CA ALA A 9 -15.61 5.86 2.67
C ALA A 9 -14.54 5.55 1.61
N LEU A 10 -13.57 4.66 1.88
CA LEU A 10 -12.63 4.16 0.86
C LEU A 10 -12.75 2.63 0.68
N MET A 11 -13.97 2.12 0.92
CA MET A 11 -14.45 0.92 0.25
C MET A 11 -14.61 1.24 -1.24
N LEU A 12 -13.58 1.02 -2.04
CA LEU A 12 -13.79 0.59 -3.42
C LEU A 12 -13.53 -0.92 -3.45
N PRO A 13 -14.51 -1.71 -3.89
CA PRO A 13 -14.43 -3.16 -3.79
C PRO A 13 -13.44 -3.67 -4.82
N LEU A 14 -12.34 -4.26 -4.35
CA LEU A 14 -11.61 -5.28 -5.11
C LEU A 14 -12.46 -6.57 -5.27
N SER A 15 -13.73 -6.57 -4.86
CA SER A 15 -14.64 -7.71 -4.94
C SER A 15 -15.38 -7.88 -6.27
N CYS A 16 -15.12 -7.05 -7.29
CA CYS A 16 -15.72 -7.24 -8.62
C CYS A 16 -14.93 -8.18 -9.56
N PHE A 17 -13.76 -8.66 -9.15
CA PHE A 17 -12.99 -9.65 -9.93
C PHE A 17 -13.13 -11.05 -9.32
N ALA A 18 -14.37 -11.49 -9.10
CA ALA A 18 -14.64 -12.92 -9.05
C ALA A 18 -14.42 -13.45 -10.49
N ALA A 19 -13.22 -13.95 -10.75
CA ALA A 19 -12.94 -14.72 -11.96
C ALA A 19 -14.02 -15.80 -12.10
N LYS A 20 -14.69 -15.84 -13.25
CA LYS A 20 -15.63 -16.93 -13.56
C LYS A 20 -14.87 -18.25 -13.40
N ALA A 21 -15.40 -19.12 -12.54
CA ALA A 21 -14.88 -20.46 -12.32
C ALA A 21 -14.78 -21.17 -13.68
N SER A 22 -13.55 -21.43 -14.13
CA SER A 22 -13.32 -22.45 -15.15
C SER A 22 -13.21 -23.78 -14.42
N ASP A 23 -13.99 -24.76 -14.89
CA ASP A 23 -13.90 -26.14 -14.44
C ASP A 23 -12.46 -26.66 -14.55
N ALA A 24 -11.82 -26.89 -13.41
CA ALA A 24 -10.61 -27.70 -13.33
C ALA A 24 -10.48 -28.28 -11.92
N SER A 25 -10.69 -29.59 -11.83
CA SER A 25 -10.40 -30.45 -10.69
C SER A 25 -8.91 -30.35 -10.28
N LYS A 26 -8.62 -29.46 -9.33
CA LYS A 26 -7.42 -29.47 -8.47
C LYS A 26 -7.88 -29.11 -7.05
N PRO A 27 -7.24 -29.63 -5.99
CA PRO A 27 -7.56 -29.19 -4.64
C PRO A 27 -7.43 -27.68 -4.59
N GLU A 28 -8.51 -27.02 -4.18
CA GLU A 28 -8.64 -25.57 -4.10
C GLU A 28 -7.61 -25.06 -3.09
N VAL A 29 -6.39 -24.80 -3.56
CA VAL A 29 -5.42 -24.03 -2.79
C VAL A 29 -6.06 -22.67 -2.65
N ALA A 30 -6.61 -22.39 -1.47
CA ALA A 30 -7.26 -21.12 -1.17
C ALA A 30 -6.36 -20.00 -1.68
N SER A 31 -6.85 -19.25 -2.67
CA SER A 31 -6.05 -18.25 -3.36
C SER A 31 -5.41 -17.32 -2.33
N PRO A 32 -4.10 -17.02 -2.44
CA PRO A 32 -3.47 -16.08 -1.54
C PRO A 32 -4.09 -14.67 -1.66
N PHE A 33 -4.83 -14.40 -2.74
CA PHE A 33 -5.41 -13.12 -3.13
C PHE A 33 -6.82 -12.86 -2.58
N THR A 34 -6.99 -12.95 -1.26
CA THR A 34 -8.26 -12.61 -0.60
C THR A 34 -8.55 -11.10 -0.65
N ALA A 35 -9.83 -10.70 -0.55
CA ALA A 35 -10.23 -9.29 -0.52
C ALA A 35 -9.53 -8.49 0.60
N GLU A 36 -9.37 -9.08 1.79
CA GLU A 36 -8.70 -8.45 2.93
C GLU A 36 -7.22 -8.18 2.63
N ARG A 37 -6.50 -9.17 2.10
CA ARG A 37 -5.09 -9.05 1.73
C ARG A 37 -4.88 -8.08 0.56
N ASN A 38 -5.77 -8.10 -0.43
CA ASN A 38 -5.71 -7.15 -1.56
C ASN A 38 -5.93 -5.71 -1.06
N LYS A 39 -6.86 -5.50 -0.13
CA LYS A 39 -7.09 -4.19 0.50
C LYS A 39 -5.87 -3.73 1.29
N ALA A 40 -5.30 -4.58 2.15
CA ALA A 40 -4.12 -4.26 2.94
C ALA A 40 -2.91 -3.93 2.05
N ALA A 41 -2.70 -4.70 0.97
CA ALA A 41 -1.68 -4.43 -0.02
C ALA A 41 -1.91 -3.08 -0.75
N GLY A 42 -3.13 -2.80 -1.17
CA GLY A 42 -3.49 -1.52 -1.80
C GLY A 42 -3.25 -0.33 -0.88
N ASN A 43 -3.64 -0.42 0.39
CA ASN A 43 -3.39 0.62 1.39
C ASN A 43 -1.89 0.85 1.61
N LEU A 44 -1.08 -0.21 1.59
CA LEU A 44 0.37 -0.10 1.66
C LEU A 44 0.95 0.54 0.38
N SER A 45 0.47 0.20 -0.81
CA SER A 45 0.85 0.88 -2.06
C SER A 45 0.54 2.36 -2.01
N THR A 46 -0.66 2.75 -1.58
CA THR A 46 -1.06 4.14 -1.42
C THR A 46 -0.14 4.87 -0.43
N SER A 47 0.18 4.24 0.71
CA SER A 47 1.11 4.83 1.69
C SER A 47 2.50 5.09 1.11
N LEU A 48 3.01 4.18 0.28
CA LEU A 48 4.29 4.34 -0.42
C LEU A 48 4.25 5.49 -1.43
N VAL A 49 3.17 5.59 -2.22
CA VAL A 49 2.99 6.67 -3.20
C VAL A 49 2.84 8.03 -2.50
N VAL A 50 2.13 8.10 -1.37
CA VAL A 50 2.07 9.32 -0.54
C VAL A 50 3.47 9.73 -0.09
N MET A 51 4.27 8.81 0.45
CA MET A 51 5.64 9.10 0.88
C MET A 51 6.50 9.64 -0.27
N GLN A 52 6.47 9.00 -1.44
CA GLN A 52 7.23 9.42 -2.61
C GLN A 52 6.80 10.81 -3.11
N LYS A 53 5.48 11.07 -3.19
CA LYS A 53 4.95 12.37 -3.61
C LYS A 53 5.27 13.47 -2.60
N MET A 54 5.11 13.20 -1.30
CA MET A 54 5.51 14.15 -0.25
C MET A 54 7.01 14.44 -0.33
N ALA A 55 7.86 13.42 -0.50
CA ALA A 55 9.30 13.63 -0.64
C ALA A 55 9.64 14.49 -1.86
N LYS A 56 8.94 14.29 -2.99
CA LYS A 56 9.11 15.13 -4.18
C LYS A 56 8.62 16.57 -3.96
N ASN A 57 7.44 16.73 -3.38
CA ASN A 57 6.79 18.04 -3.23
C ASN A 57 7.46 18.90 -2.16
N CYS A 58 8.07 18.29 -1.13
CA CYS A 58 8.71 18.99 -0.02
C CYS A 58 10.20 19.30 -0.25
N LYS A 59 10.83 18.77 -1.31
CA LYS A 59 12.26 18.97 -1.64
C LYS A 59 12.66 20.42 -1.93
N ILE A 60 11.69 21.32 -2.07
CA ILE A 60 11.91 22.74 -2.36
C ILE A 60 12.11 23.55 -1.06
N GLU A 61 11.93 22.92 0.10
CA GLU A 61 12.10 23.53 1.42
C GLU A 61 13.47 23.17 2.02
N GLN A 62 13.95 23.91 3.04
CA GLN A 62 15.23 23.71 3.74
C GLN A 62 15.35 22.38 4.54
N THR A 63 14.67 21.33 4.10
CA THR A 63 14.40 20.09 4.84
C THR A 63 14.90 18.82 4.12
N GLU A 64 15.67 18.94 3.04
CA GLU A 64 16.12 17.80 2.22
C GLU A 64 16.85 16.71 3.03
N GLY A 65 17.71 17.09 3.97
CA GLY A 65 18.39 16.14 4.87
C GLY A 65 17.42 15.36 5.76
N LEU A 66 16.37 16.02 6.27
CA LEU A 66 15.31 15.38 7.05
C LEU A 66 14.48 14.44 6.17
N ILE A 67 14.10 14.87 4.96
CA ILE A 67 13.32 14.06 4.02
C ILE A 67 14.06 12.76 3.68
N ASN A 68 15.34 12.86 3.32
CA ASN A 68 16.14 11.72 2.92
C ASN A 68 16.38 10.75 4.10
N SER A 69 16.73 11.27 5.27
CA SER A 69 16.95 10.45 6.48
C SER A 69 15.66 9.77 6.96
N ALA A 70 14.54 10.49 7.00
CA ALA A 70 13.24 9.94 7.39
C ALA A 70 12.75 8.87 6.41
N THR A 71 12.88 9.11 5.10
CA THR A 71 12.49 8.15 4.05
C THR A 71 13.34 6.88 4.14
N LYS A 72 14.67 7.02 4.28
CA LYS A 72 15.58 5.88 4.46
C LYS A 72 15.26 5.11 5.74
N GLY A 73 15.04 5.81 6.85
CA GLY A 73 14.67 5.21 8.12
C GLY A 73 13.37 4.40 8.04
N TYR A 74 12.35 4.95 7.38
CA TYR A 74 11.10 4.24 7.12
C TYR A 74 11.32 2.97 6.28
N ILE A 75 12.08 3.06 5.19
CA ILE A 75 12.36 1.91 4.31
C ILE A 75 13.08 0.79 5.10
N GLU A 76 14.11 1.12 5.87
CA GLU A 76 14.86 0.14 6.65
C GLU A 76 14.00 -0.54 7.72
N ARG A 77 13.24 0.24 8.51
CA ARG A 77 12.38 -0.32 9.57
C ARG A 77 11.23 -1.18 9.03
N ASN A 78 10.78 -0.91 7.80
CA ASN A 78 9.65 -1.61 7.17
C ASN A 78 10.08 -2.61 6.08
N LYS A 79 11.38 -2.84 5.89
CA LYS A 79 11.97 -3.63 4.79
C LYS A 79 11.28 -4.98 4.54
N ALA A 80 10.98 -5.73 5.59
CA ALA A 80 10.33 -7.04 5.47
C ALA A 80 8.92 -6.95 4.86
N TYR A 81 8.13 -5.97 5.30
CA TYR A 81 6.79 -5.71 4.76
C TYR A 81 6.83 -5.17 3.34
N LEU A 82 7.80 -4.32 3.02
CA LEU A 82 7.99 -3.81 1.66
C LEU A 82 8.39 -4.94 0.70
N GLY A 83 9.27 -5.83 1.12
CA GLY A 83 9.63 -7.02 0.34
C GLY A 83 8.46 -7.99 0.14
N MET A 84 7.66 -8.23 1.19
CA MET A 84 6.43 -9.02 1.09
C MET A 84 5.43 -8.37 0.13
N HIS A 85 5.22 -7.06 0.25
CA HIS A 85 4.28 -6.32 -0.59
C HIS A 85 4.65 -6.41 -2.06
N TYR A 86 5.94 -6.19 -2.38
CA TYR A 86 6.44 -6.34 -3.74
C TYR A 86 6.16 -7.75 -4.30
N GLY A 87 6.53 -8.79 -3.55
CA GLY A 87 6.26 -10.17 -3.95
C GLY A 87 4.78 -10.47 -4.14
N TYR A 88 3.91 -9.93 -3.28
CA TYR A 88 2.46 -10.10 -3.37
C TYR A 88 1.87 -9.46 -4.62
N VAL A 89 2.23 -8.21 -4.92
CA VAL A 89 1.72 -7.50 -6.10
C VAL A 89 2.22 -8.15 -7.39
N THR A 90 3.48 -8.57 -7.46
CA THR A 90 4.02 -9.31 -8.60
C THR A 90 3.27 -10.62 -8.81
N ALA A 91 3.12 -11.43 -7.76
CA ALA A 91 2.38 -12.70 -7.85
C ALA A 91 0.91 -12.49 -8.27
N PHE A 92 0.27 -11.41 -7.82
CA PHE A 92 -1.09 -11.08 -8.23
C PHE A 92 -1.18 -10.76 -9.73
N LEU A 93 -0.26 -9.95 -10.26
CA LEU A 93 -0.23 -9.62 -11.68
C LEU A 93 0.12 -10.84 -12.54
N ASP A 94 1.02 -11.70 -12.08
CA ASP A 94 1.35 -12.97 -12.74
C ASP A 94 0.13 -13.90 -12.76
N TYR A 95 -0.60 -14.04 -11.64
CA TYR A 95 -1.84 -14.81 -11.59
C TYR A 95 -2.90 -14.28 -12.57
N VAL A 96 -3.09 -12.95 -12.64
CA VAL A 96 -4.00 -12.34 -13.62
C VAL A 96 -3.53 -12.64 -15.04
N LYS A 97 -2.22 -12.54 -15.32
CA LYS A 97 -1.67 -12.84 -16.64
C LYS A 97 -1.90 -14.30 -17.04
N GLU A 98 -1.72 -15.23 -16.11
CA GLU A 98 -1.93 -16.66 -16.33
C GLU A 98 -3.41 -17.02 -16.53
N THR A 99 -4.32 -16.34 -15.82
CA THR A 99 -5.76 -16.68 -15.83
C THR A 99 -6.58 -15.89 -16.85
N ALA A 100 -6.19 -14.65 -17.16
CA ALA A 100 -6.95 -13.72 -17.98
C ALA A 100 -6.13 -13.13 -19.16
N GLY A 101 -4.83 -13.43 -19.25
CA GLY A 101 -3.96 -12.99 -20.34
C GLY A 101 -3.19 -11.70 -20.07
N ALA A 102 -2.22 -11.43 -20.94
CA ALA A 102 -1.28 -10.32 -20.78
C ALA A 102 -1.93 -8.93 -20.88
N ASP A 103 -2.95 -8.78 -21.74
CA ASP A 103 -3.65 -7.50 -21.91
C ASP A 103 -4.46 -7.12 -20.67
N GLU A 104 -5.13 -8.09 -20.04
CA GLU A 104 -5.87 -7.84 -18.80
C GLU A 104 -4.93 -7.55 -17.63
N ALA A 105 -3.79 -8.25 -17.53
CA ALA A 105 -2.76 -7.95 -16.53
C ALA A 105 -2.21 -6.52 -16.68
N LYS A 106 -1.96 -6.07 -17.92
CA LYS A 106 -1.53 -4.71 -18.23
C LYS A 106 -2.60 -3.68 -17.85
N LYS A 107 -3.87 -3.96 -18.16
CA LYS A 107 -5.01 -3.11 -17.79
C LYS A 107 -5.12 -2.98 -16.27
N ILE A 108 -5.14 -4.10 -15.55
CA ILE A 108 -5.21 -4.12 -14.08
C ILE A 108 -4.02 -3.39 -13.46
N SER A 109 -2.81 -3.57 -13.99
CA SER A 109 -1.63 -2.80 -13.54
C SER A 109 -1.84 -1.28 -13.71
N GLY A 110 -2.44 -0.85 -14.81
CA GLY A 110 -2.77 0.56 -15.04
C GLY A 110 -3.85 1.08 -14.08
N GLU A 111 -4.88 0.28 -13.83
CA GLU A 111 -5.95 0.61 -12.88
C GLU A 111 -5.43 0.73 -11.44
N LEU A 112 -4.56 -0.18 -11.01
CA LEU A 112 -3.90 -0.13 -9.70
C LEU A 112 -3.05 1.14 -9.56
N LEU A 113 -2.25 1.47 -10.59
CA LEU A 113 -1.44 2.68 -10.61
C LEU A 113 -2.32 3.93 -10.48
N LYS A 114 -3.41 4.00 -11.24
CA LYS A 114 -4.36 5.11 -11.20
C LYS A 114 -5.01 5.23 -9.82
N ALA A 115 -5.55 4.13 -9.28
CA ALA A 115 -6.22 4.10 -7.99
C ALA A 115 -5.30 4.58 -6.86
N ASN A 116 -4.07 4.06 -6.81
CA ASN A 116 -3.08 4.48 -5.80
C ASN A 116 -2.70 5.96 -5.96
N ASN A 117 -2.60 6.46 -7.19
CA ASN A 117 -2.31 7.87 -7.44
C ASN A 117 -3.43 8.79 -6.99
N ASP A 118 -4.68 8.46 -7.33
CA ASP A 118 -5.87 9.25 -6.98
C ASP A 118 -6.05 9.29 -5.46
N GLN A 119 -5.96 8.15 -4.79
CA GLN A 119 -6.05 8.08 -3.33
C GLN A 119 -4.92 8.87 -2.66
N SER A 120 -3.69 8.74 -3.16
CA SER A 120 -2.55 9.48 -2.60
C SER A 120 -2.70 10.99 -2.78
N ASN A 121 -3.20 11.45 -3.93
CA ASN A 121 -3.45 12.87 -4.17
C ASN A 121 -4.47 13.43 -3.17
N LYS A 122 -5.57 12.69 -2.95
CA LYS A 122 -6.59 13.08 -1.97
C LYS A 122 -6.02 13.17 -0.56
N ILE A 123 -5.22 12.18 -0.13
CA ILE A 123 -4.58 12.20 1.19
C ILE A 123 -3.66 13.41 1.34
N ILE A 124 -2.86 13.73 0.32
CA ILE A 124 -1.97 14.89 0.34
C ILE A 124 -2.75 16.21 0.35
N GLU A 125 -3.83 16.31 -0.44
CA GLU A 125 -4.73 17.45 -0.43
C GLU A 125 -5.33 17.65 0.97
N ASP A 126 -5.86 16.60 1.59
CA ASP A 126 -6.43 16.66 2.94
C ASP A 126 -5.39 17.09 4.00
N MET A 127 -4.15 16.59 3.90
CA MET A 127 -3.05 17.00 4.78
C MET A 127 -2.69 18.48 4.62
N THR A 128 -2.60 18.95 3.38
CA THR A 128 -2.14 20.32 3.06
C THR A 128 -3.24 21.36 3.24
N LYS A 129 -4.51 21.01 3.04
CA LYS A 129 -5.67 21.90 3.22
C LYS A 129 -5.80 22.41 4.65
N LYS A 130 -5.40 21.61 5.65
CA LYS A 130 -5.53 21.96 7.07
C LYS A 130 -4.45 22.92 7.55
N ASP A 131 -3.19 22.64 7.21
CA ASP A 131 -2.03 23.30 7.84
C ASP A 131 -1.17 24.10 6.83
N GLY A 132 -1.50 24.04 5.54
CA GLY A 132 -0.67 24.55 4.45
C GLY A 132 0.46 23.57 4.05
N PRO A 133 1.03 23.70 2.84
CA PRO A 133 2.05 22.76 2.33
C PRO A 133 3.26 22.60 3.24
N THR A 134 3.86 23.69 3.71
CA THR A 134 5.09 23.67 4.52
C THR A 134 4.90 22.96 5.87
N LYS A 135 3.83 23.29 6.62
CA LYS A 135 3.57 22.61 7.89
C LYS A 135 3.20 21.14 7.69
N ALA A 136 2.48 20.81 6.60
CA ALA A 136 2.19 19.43 6.26
C ALA A 136 3.47 18.65 5.96
N CYS A 137 4.39 19.21 5.17
CA CYS A 137 5.72 18.66 4.90
C CYS A 137 6.52 18.40 6.18
N GLN A 138 6.68 19.43 7.02
CA GLN A 138 7.44 19.31 8.27
C GLN A 138 6.84 18.25 9.20
N ARG A 139 5.52 18.26 9.41
CA ARG A 139 4.84 17.29 10.27
C ARG A 139 4.95 15.88 9.73
N TYR A 140 4.72 15.69 8.43
CA TYR A 140 4.81 14.38 7.79
C TYR A 140 6.18 13.76 8.02
N PHE A 141 7.25 14.49 7.70
CA PHE A 141 8.61 13.96 7.85
C PHE A 141 9.08 13.87 9.30
N THR A 142 8.54 14.67 10.20
CA THR A 142 8.77 14.51 11.65
C THR A 142 8.18 13.19 12.16
N TYR A 143 6.92 12.88 11.81
CA TYR A 143 6.30 11.61 12.19
C TYR A 143 6.95 10.40 11.52
N LEU A 144 7.35 10.54 10.25
CA LEU A 144 8.07 9.50 9.52
C LEU A 144 9.44 9.21 10.15
N ALA A 145 10.18 10.26 10.55
CA ALA A 145 11.47 10.13 11.23
C ALA A 145 11.32 9.44 12.59
N ALA A 146 10.29 9.80 13.36
CA ALA A 146 9.98 9.22 14.67
C ALA A 146 9.47 7.76 14.60
N GLY A 147 9.13 7.26 13.41
CA GLY A 147 8.59 5.91 13.22
C GLY A 147 7.12 5.75 13.59
N GLU A 148 6.41 6.87 13.80
CA GLU A 148 4.96 6.86 14.07
C GLU A 148 4.15 6.35 12.87
N MET A 149 4.73 6.46 11.67
CA MET A 149 4.13 5.98 10.42
C MET A 149 4.59 4.58 10.02
N ASP A 150 5.42 3.91 10.84
CA ASP A 150 5.86 2.55 10.55
C ASP A 150 4.67 1.58 10.54
N ILE A 151 4.70 0.54 9.71
CA ILE A 151 3.59 -0.38 9.51
C ILE A 151 3.13 -1.03 10.82
N LYS A 152 4.09 -1.32 11.73
CA LYS A 152 3.81 -1.89 13.05
C LYS A 152 3.04 -0.97 14.00
N LYS A 153 3.04 0.34 13.76
CA LYS A 153 2.48 1.35 14.67
C LYS A 153 1.35 2.17 14.04
N GLY A 154 1.52 2.55 12.77
CA GLY A 154 0.65 3.50 12.08
C GLY A 154 -0.33 2.89 11.08
N SER A 155 -0.27 1.58 10.81
CA SER A 155 -1.17 0.93 9.85
C SER A 155 -2.37 0.27 10.53
N PRO A 156 -3.63 0.61 10.15
CA PRO A 156 -4.80 -0.14 10.61
C PRO A 156 -4.82 -1.58 10.09
N ASP A 157 -4.06 -1.88 9.02
CA ASP A 157 -3.97 -3.20 8.39
C ASP A 157 -2.78 -4.03 8.91
N PHE A 158 -2.12 -3.59 10.00
CA PHE A 158 -0.93 -4.26 10.54
C PHE A 158 -1.13 -5.78 10.72
N LYS A 159 -2.27 -6.18 11.30
CA LYS A 159 -2.58 -7.59 11.54
C LYS A 159 -2.54 -8.39 10.22
N THR A 160 -3.29 -7.95 9.23
CA THR A 160 -3.36 -8.59 7.91
C THR A 160 -2.00 -8.60 7.22
N LEU A 161 -1.27 -7.48 7.25
CA LEU A 161 0.08 -7.37 6.66
C LEU A 161 1.09 -8.30 7.36
N ASN A 162 0.98 -8.47 8.67
CA ASN A 162 1.82 -9.39 9.43
C ASN A 162 1.48 -10.85 9.12
N ASP A 163 0.20 -11.18 8.97
CA ASP A 163 -0.23 -12.52 8.56
C ASP A 163 0.27 -12.86 7.15
N MET A 164 0.22 -11.89 6.23
CA MET A 164 0.79 -12.03 4.88
C MET A 164 2.31 -12.24 4.92
N LEU A 165 3.03 -11.50 5.78
CA LEU A 165 4.47 -11.66 5.96
C LEU A 165 4.83 -13.05 6.53
N ASN A 166 4.10 -13.50 7.54
CA ASN A 166 4.30 -14.83 8.13
C ASN A 166 4.04 -15.94 7.11
N PHE A 167 2.96 -15.81 6.33
CA PHE A 167 2.67 -16.73 5.23
C PHE A 167 3.82 -16.75 4.22
N ALA A 168 4.28 -15.59 3.74
CA ALA A 168 5.38 -15.49 2.78
C ALA A 168 6.68 -16.13 3.29
N ASN A 169 6.99 -15.96 4.58
CA ASN A 169 8.17 -16.58 5.20
C ASN A 169 8.04 -18.10 5.34
N SER A 170 6.83 -18.61 5.62
CA SER A 170 6.60 -20.06 5.70
C SER A 170 6.81 -20.80 4.38
N GLN A 171 6.65 -20.10 3.24
CA GLN A 171 6.89 -20.68 1.92
C GLN A 171 8.38 -20.71 1.52
N LYS A 172 9.26 -19.97 2.21
CA LYS A 172 10.71 -19.93 1.92
C LYS A 172 11.52 -21.04 2.60
N VAL A 173 10.90 -21.82 3.51
CA VAL A 173 11.54 -22.92 4.26
C VAL A 173 11.29 -24.27 3.56
N LYS A 174 11.05 -24.26 2.24
CA LYS A 174 10.85 -25.48 1.43
C LYS A 174 11.92 -25.59 0.36
#